data_AF-A0A956BTJ8-F1
#
_entry.id   AF-A0A956BTJ8-F1
#
_cell.length_a   1.000
_cell.length_b   1.000
_cell.length_c   1.000
_cell.angle_alpha   90.00
_cell.angle_beta   90.00
_cell.angle_gamma   90.00
#
_symmetry.space_group_name_H-M   'P 1'
#
loop_
_entity.id
_entity.type
_entity.pdbx_description
1 polymer ?
#
loop_
_entity_poly.entity_id
_entity_poly.type
_entity_poly.pdbx_seq_one_letter_code
_entity_poly.pdbx_strand_id
1 'polypeptide(L)' 'MGRVVKISVVDAAGAGASGQSVMAGDFELTTSASGVVQALLDDGDTTIKVNGVTAYHGPVDALRPMEVFKSTGERVD' A
#
# COMPACT_ATOMS: atom_id res chain seq x y z
N MET A 1 9.97 11.86 -11.60
CA MET A 1 8.93 11.41 -12.55
C MET A 1 8.19 10.27 -11.88
N GLY A 2 7.06 10.54 -11.20
CA GLY A 2 6.43 9.56 -10.31
C GLY A 2 5.97 8.26 -10.96
N ARG A 3 5.84 7.21 -10.14
CA ARG A 3 5.48 5.83 -10.51
C ARG A 3 4.13 5.44 -9.92
N VAL A 4 3.29 4.79 -10.73
CA VAL A 4 2.04 4.20 -10.24
C VAL A 4 2.33 2.83 -9.62
N VAL A 5 1.95 2.66 -8.35
CA VAL A 5 2.05 1.40 -7.61
C VAL A 5 0.65 0.94 -7.23
N LYS A 6 0.34 -0.34 -7.49
CA LYS A 6 -0.85 -1.00 -6.95
C LYS A 6 -0.55 -1.48 -5.54
N ILE A 7 -1.43 -1.19 -4.61
CA ILE A 7 -1.35 -1.63 -3.23
C ILE A 7 -2.55 -2.53 -2.97
N SER A 8 -2.30 -3.78 -2.60
CA SER A 8 -3.32 -4.76 -2.23
C SER A 8 -3.24 -5.00 -0.73
N VAL A 9 -4.32 -4.70 -0.03
CA VAL A 9 -4.45 -5.03 1.40
C VAL A 9 -5.27 -6.30 1.53
N VAL A 10 -4.75 -7.27 2.26
CA VAL A 10 -5.40 -8.57 2.50
C VAL A 10 -5.65 -8.83 3.97
N ASP A 11 -6.61 -9.69 4.28
CA ASP A 11 -6.85 -10.18 5.64
C ASP A 11 -5.88 -11.33 6.01
N ALA A 12 -6.09 -11.92 7.20
CA ALA A 12 -5.27 -13.04 7.68
C ALA A 12 -5.39 -14.32 6.82
N ALA A 13 -6.48 -14.46 6.04
CA ALA A 13 -6.71 -15.58 5.13
C ALA A 13 -6.19 -15.28 3.70
N GLY A 14 -5.65 -14.09 3.45
CA GLY A 14 -5.16 -13.66 2.15
C GLY A 14 -6.25 -13.12 1.22
N ALA A 15 -7.48 -12.93 1.70
CA ALA A 15 -8.55 -12.33 0.91
C ALA A 15 -8.45 -10.80 0.93
N GLY A 16 -8.90 -10.13 -0.13
CA GLY A 16 -8.86 -8.68 -0.24
C GLY A 16 -9.65 -7.98 0.87
N ALA A 17 -8.98 -7.12 1.64
CA ALA A 17 -9.58 -6.37 2.74
C ALA A 17 -10.06 -5.01 2.24
N SER A 18 -11.39 -4.83 2.19
CA SER A 18 -12.02 -3.58 1.73
C SER A 18 -12.09 -2.52 2.84
N GLY A 19 -12.20 -1.25 2.43
CA GLY A 19 -12.39 -0.14 3.36
C GLY A 19 -11.18 0.19 4.24
N GLN A 20 -10.00 -0.36 3.94
CA GLN A 20 -8.78 -0.13 4.71
C GLN A 20 -8.19 1.23 4.33
N SER A 21 -7.69 1.97 5.32
CA SER A 21 -6.97 3.23 5.07
C SER A 21 -5.54 2.91 4.66
N VAL A 22 -5.10 3.48 3.54
CA VAL A 22 -3.75 3.37 3.00
C VAL A 22 -3.22 4.79 2.80
N MET A 23 -2.23 5.16 3.61
CA MET A 23 -1.45 6.37 3.38
C MET A 23 -0.26 6.01 2.48
N ALA A 24 -0.09 6.69 1.37
CA ALA A 24 1.05 6.47 0.46
C ALA A 24 1.59 7.83 0.00
N GLY A 25 2.80 8.18 0.47
CA GLY A 25 3.28 9.56 0.39
C GLY A 25 2.39 10.50 1.22
N ASP A 26 1.92 11.59 0.61
CA ASP A 26 1.05 12.59 1.24
C ASP A 26 -0.46 12.32 1.06
N PHE A 27 -0.82 11.23 0.37
CA PHE A 27 -2.21 10.89 0.07
C PHE A 27 -2.72 9.79 0.99
N GLU A 28 -3.91 9.99 1.54
CA GLU A 28 -4.70 8.94 2.20
C GLU A 28 -5.76 8.43 1.23
N LEU A 29 -5.80 7.11 1.06
CA LEU A 29 -6.67 6.41 0.11
C LEU A 29 -7.39 5.28 0.85
N THR A 30 -8.55 4.89 0.34
CA THR A 30 -9.33 3.77 0.89
C THR A 30 -9.36 2.61 -0.09
N THR A 31 -9.14 1.39 0.39
CA THR A 31 -9.20 0.20 -0.48
C THR A 31 -10.60 -0.07 -1.01
N SER A 32 -10.68 -0.48 -2.27
CA SER A 32 -11.92 -0.89 -2.93
C SER A 32 -12.47 -2.21 -2.36
N ALA A 33 -13.60 -2.69 -2.89
CA ALA A 33 -14.20 -3.96 -2.49
C ALA A 33 -13.28 -5.18 -2.67
N SER A 34 -12.29 -5.12 -3.57
CA SER A 34 -11.28 -6.17 -3.78
C SER A 34 -10.04 -6.00 -2.90
N GLY A 35 -10.01 -5.00 -2.02
CA GLY A 35 -8.85 -4.68 -1.18
C GLY A 35 -7.71 -3.99 -1.91
N VAL A 36 -7.93 -3.52 -3.13
CA VAL A 36 -6.88 -2.88 -3.95
C VAL A 36 -7.08 -1.37 -4.04
N VAL A 37 -5.97 -0.64 -4.07
CA VAL A 37 -5.88 0.79 -4.36
C VAL A 37 -4.66 1.09 -5.25
N GLN A 38 -4.67 2.22 -5.94
CA GLN A 38 -3.54 2.69 -6.76
C GLN A 38 -3.06 4.03 -6.24
N ALA A 39 -1.75 4.17 -6.08
CA ALA A 39 -1.11 5.42 -5.67
C ALA A 39 -0.09 5.83 -6.74
N LEU A 40 -0.06 7.12 -7.07
CA LEU A 40 1.04 7.74 -7.79
C LEU A 40 2.06 8.23 -6.76
N LEU A 41 3.26 7.67 -6.77
CA LEU A 41 4.32 8.00 -5.83
C LEU A 41 5.42 8.75 -6.56
N ASP A 42 5.88 9.86 -5.99
CA ASP A 42 7.04 10.57 -6.52
C ASP A 42 8.33 9.77 -6.32
N ASP A 43 9.33 10.01 -7.17
CA ASP A 43 10.62 9.35 -7.07
C ASP A 43 11.32 9.69 -5.75
N GLY A 44 12.11 8.75 -5.24
CA GLY A 44 12.80 8.87 -3.96
C GLY A 44 12.18 7.98 -2.89
N ASP A 45 12.32 8.38 -1.64
CA ASP A 45 11.79 7.63 -0.50
C ASP A 45 10.31 7.91 -0.29
N THR A 46 9.55 6.86 0.00
CA THR A 46 8.14 6.93 0.34
C THR A 46 7.87 6.22 1.66
N THR A 47 6.78 6.62 2.30
CA THR A 47 6.22 5.89 3.43
C THR A 47 4.83 5.39 3.04
N ILE A 48 4.60 4.09 3.21
CA ILE A 48 3.27 3.49 3.07
C ILE A 48 2.81 3.08 4.46
N LYS A 49 1.62 3.53 4.85
CA LYS A 49 0.95 3.10 6.08
C LYS A 49 -0.36 2.40 5.74
N VAL A 50 -0.67 1.33 6.45
CA VAL A 50 -1.97 0.65 6.39
C VAL A 50 -2.61 0.80 7.76
N ASN A 51 -3.80 1.39 7.81
CA ASN A 51 -4.54 1.69 9.04
C ASN A 51 -3.67 2.41 10.10
N GLY A 52 -2.85 3.35 9.66
CA GLY A 52 -1.93 4.12 10.51
C GLY A 52 -0.62 3.41 10.89
N VAL A 53 -0.45 2.12 10.58
CA VAL A 53 0.78 1.35 10.83
C VAL A 53 1.72 1.48 9.63
N THR A 54 2.98 1.88 9.87
CA THR A 54 4.00 1.93 8.82
C THR A 54 4.28 0.53 8.28
N ALA A 55 3.83 0.28 7.06
CA ALA A 55 3.97 -1.00 6.37
C ALA A 55 5.22 -1.05 5.48
N TYR A 56 5.65 0.11 5.00
CA TYR A 56 6.88 0.26 4.24
C TYR A 56 7.46 1.67 4.43
N HIS A 57 8.79 1.75 4.45
CA HIS A 57 9.54 2.99 4.35
C HIS A 57 10.82 2.74 3.57
N GLY A 58 11.05 3.52 2.52
CA GLY A 58 12.23 3.39 1.67
C GLY A 58 11.98 3.81 0.21
N PRO A 59 12.90 3.51 -0.70
CA PRO A 59 12.84 4.01 -2.07
C PRO A 59 11.67 3.40 -2.85
N VAL A 60 10.99 4.21 -3.66
CA VAL A 60 9.89 3.75 -4.54
C VAL A 60 10.37 2.71 -5.56
N ASP A 61 11.65 2.74 -5.94
CA ASP A 61 12.24 1.78 -6.86
C ASP A 61 12.30 0.34 -6.29
N ALA A 62 12.33 0.19 -4.97
CA ALA A 62 12.28 -1.11 -4.31
C ALA A 62 10.85 -1.66 -4.13
N LEU A 63 9.83 -0.91 -4.56
CA LEU A 63 8.46 -1.38 -4.62
C LEU A 63 8.21 -2.18 -5.91
N ARG A 64 7.45 -3.26 -5.77
CA ARG A 64 6.89 -4.01 -6.89
C ARG A 64 5.75 -3.21 -7.52
N PRO A 65 5.43 -3.45 -8.80
CA PRO A 65 4.26 -2.84 -9.44
C PRO A 65 2.94 -3.11 -8.68
N MET A 66 2.87 -4.25 -7.98
CA MET A 66 1.80 -4.60 -7.06
C MET A 66 2.43 -5.05 -5.72
N GLU A 67 2.25 -4.24 -4.68
CA GLU A 67 2.61 -4.60 -3.32
C GLU A 67 1.43 -5.21 -2.59
N VAL A 68 1.72 -6.20 -1.76
CA VAL A 68 0.72 -6.85 -0.92
C VAL A 68 1.07 -6.59 0.53
N PHE A 69 0.09 -6.11 1.29
CA PHE A 69 0.20 -5.90 2.73
C PHE A 69 -0.97 -6.58 3.43
N LYS A 70 -0.76 -7.04 4.67
CA LYS A 70 -1.87 -7.42 5.53
C LYS A 70 -2.55 -6.18 6.09
N SER A 71 -3.81 -6.30 6.51
CA SER A 71 -4.57 -5.24 7.21
C SER A 71 -3.90 -4.77 8.51
N THR A 72 -2.97 -5.56 9.04
CA THR A 72 -2.10 -5.24 10.19
C THR A 72 -0.86 -4.41 9.83
N GLY A 73 -0.62 -4.14 8.54
CA GLY A 73 0.56 -3.41 8.06
C GLY A 73 1.78 -4.28 7.74
N GLU A 74 1.69 -5.60 7.87
CA GLU A 74 2.79 -6.50 7.47
C GLU A 74 2.93 -6.56 5.94
N ARG A 75 4.11 -6.28 5.40
CA ARG A 75 4.41 -6.49 3.97
C ARG A 75 4.53 -7.98 3.69
N VAL A 76 3.82 -8.44 2.66
CA VAL A 76 3.85 -9.83 2.20
C VAL A 76 4.75 -9.89 0.98
N ASP A 77 5.87 -10.60 1.06
CA ASP A 77 6.72 -10.91 -0.09
C ASP A 77 6.03 -11.85 -1.10
#